data_AF-A0A523F4M7-F1
#
_entry.id   AF-A0A523F4M7-F1
#
_cell.length_a   1.000
_cell.length_b   1.000
_cell.length_c   1.000
_cell.angle_alpha   90.00
_cell.angle_beta   90.00
_cell.angle_gamma   90.00
#
_symmetry.space_group_name_H-M   'P 1'
#
loop_
_entity.id
_entity.type
_entity.pdbx_description
1 polymer ?
#
loop_
_entity_poly.entity_id
_entity_poly.type
_entity_poly.pdbx_seq_one_letter_code
_entity_poly.pdbx_strand_id
1 'polypeptide(L)' 'MSAANLEKIFGLIGLLLIASFVLGLAESISSGAAGFWGGLPFWVICFAVLVLVVYDYWDTCLRKKPSD' A
#
# COMPACT_ATOMS: atom_id res chain seq x y z
N MET A 1 -0.72 -10.58 24.16
CA MET A 1 -0.19 -9.47 23.32
C MET A 1 -0.99 -8.22 23.63
N SER A 2 -0.34 -7.04 23.72
CA SER A 2 -1.07 -5.77 23.87
C SER A 2 -1.83 -5.44 22.58
N ALA A 3 -3.02 -4.83 22.69
CA ALA A 3 -3.85 -4.43 21.55
C ALA A 3 -3.07 -3.60 20.52
N ALA A 4 -2.22 -2.68 20.98
CA ALA A 4 -1.36 -1.86 20.14
C ALA A 4 -0.32 -2.65 19.30
N ASN A 5 0.10 -3.83 19.78
CA ASN A 5 0.98 -4.71 18.98
C ASN A 5 0.19 -5.47 17.93
N LEU A 6 -1.07 -5.82 18.23
CA LEU A 6 -1.98 -6.46 17.30
C LEU A 6 -2.27 -5.52 16.12
N GLU A 7 -2.61 -4.26 16.38
CA GLU A 7 -2.89 -3.25 15.36
C GLU A 7 -1.71 -3.06 14.39
N LYS A 8 -0.48 -3.02 14.92
CA LYS A 8 0.74 -2.92 14.10
C LYS A 8 0.96 -4.14 13.22
N ILE A 9 0.70 -5.35 13.73
CA ILE A 9 0.87 -6.60 12.98
C ILE A 9 -0.18 -6.69 11.86
N PHE A 10 -1.46 -6.47 12.20
CA PHE A 10 -2.53 -6.49 11.19
C PHE A 10 -2.40 -5.37 10.16
N GLY A 11 -2.01 -4.17 10.59
CA GLY A 11 -1.71 -3.07 9.69
C GLY A 11 -0.54 -3.39 8.75
N LEU A 12 0.53 -4.04 9.25
CA LEU A 12 1.67 -4.43 8.43
C LEU A 12 1.29 -5.53 7.42
N ILE A 13 0.49 -6.50 7.84
CA ILE A 13 -0.04 -7.55 6.95
C ILE A 13 -0.90 -6.92 5.85
N GLY A 14 -1.80 -5.98 6.20
CA GLY A 14 -2.63 -5.26 5.25
C GLY A 14 -1.81 -4.44 4.23
N LEU A 15 -0.81 -3.70 4.72
CA LEU A 15 0.15 -2.95 3.88
C LEU A 15 0.84 -3.87 2.88
N LEU A 16 1.37 -5.02 3.32
CA LEU A 16 2.09 -5.96 2.45
C LEU A 16 1.16 -6.61 1.42
N LEU A 17 -0.07 -6.96 1.81
CA LEU A 17 -1.09 -7.51 0.90
C LEU A 17 -1.46 -6.52 -0.20
N ILE A 18 -1.78 -5.27 0.17
CA ILE A 18 -2.09 -4.22 -0.81
C ILE A 18 -0.88 -3.91 -1.69
N ALA A 19 0.31 -3.79 -1.11
CA ALA A 19 1.50 -3.47 -1.88
C ALA A 19 1.84 -4.55 -2.91
N SER A 20 1.84 -5.83 -2.50
CA SER A 20 2.09 -6.96 -3.40
C SER A 20 1.00 -7.09 -4.47
N PHE A 21 -0.26 -6.84 -4.14
CA PHE A 21 -1.37 -6.85 -5.09
C PHE A 21 -1.24 -5.74 -6.13
N VAL A 22 -1.03 -4.49 -5.71
CA VAL A 22 -0.94 -3.33 -6.62
C VAL A 22 0.27 -3.46 -7.55
N LEU A 23 1.43 -3.88 -7.03
CA LEU A 23 2.61 -4.13 -7.84
C LEU A 23 2.41 -5.28 -8.83
N GLY A 24 1.76 -6.37 -8.41
CA GLY A 24 1.41 -7.49 -9.28
C GLY A 24 0.44 -7.09 -10.39
N LEU A 25 -0.57 -6.27 -10.08
CA LEU A 25 -1.46 -5.69 -11.09
C LEU A 25 -0.70 -4.79 -12.08
N ALA A 26 0.24 -3.98 -11.59
CA ALA A 26 1.02 -3.07 -12.44
C ALA A 26 1.92 -3.81 -13.41
N GLU A 27 2.58 -4.86 -12.95
CA GLU A 27 3.37 -5.75 -13.79
C GLU A 27 2.47 -6.41 -14.85
N SER A 28 1.38 -7.05 -14.43
CA SER A 28 0.48 -7.79 -15.32
C SER A 28 -0.16 -6.91 -16.40
N ILE A 29 -0.51 -5.66 -16.11
CA ILE A 29 -1.07 -4.72 -17.08
C ILE A 29 0.01 -4.22 -18.05
N SER A 30 1.22 -3.98 -17.54
CA SER A 30 2.35 -3.48 -18.33
C SER A 30 2.94 -4.54 -19.26
N SER A 31 2.99 -5.81 -18.83
CA SER A 31 3.46 -6.94 -19.64
C SER A 31 2.38 -7.53 -20.54
N GLY A 32 1.11 -7.40 -20.15
CA GLY A 32 -0.04 -7.94 -20.88
C GLY A 32 -0.72 -6.96 -21.83
N ALA A 33 -1.59 -6.11 -21.30
CA ALA A 33 -2.68 -5.48 -22.07
C ALA A 33 -2.32 -4.16 -22.77
N ALA A 34 -1.42 -3.37 -22.20
CA ALA A 34 -1.21 -1.98 -22.62
C ALA A 34 0.17 -1.74 -23.28
N GLY A 35 1.06 -2.73 -23.22
CA GLY A 35 2.48 -2.55 -23.52
C GLY A 35 3.16 -1.54 -22.57
N PHE A 36 4.47 -1.35 -22.73
CA PHE A 36 5.26 -0.48 -21.83
C PHE A 36 4.72 0.96 -21.74
N TRP A 37 4.26 1.52 -22.86
CA TRP A 37 3.76 2.91 -22.93
C TRP A 37 2.36 3.10 -22.32
N GLY A 38 1.48 2.09 -22.41
CA GLY A 38 0.17 2.14 -21.76
C GLY A 38 0.23 1.74 -20.28
N GLY A 39 1.24 0.96 -19.87
CA GLY A 39 1.49 0.61 -18.47
C GLY A 39 2.08 1.76 -17.64
N LEU A 40 2.82 2.69 -18.27
CA LEU A 40 3.47 3.80 -17.57
C LEU A 40 2.51 4.72 -16.78
N PRO A 41 1.37 5.20 -17.31
CA PRO A 41 0.40 5.96 -16.51
C PRO A 41 -0.20 5.13 -15.36
N PHE A 42 -0.36 3.82 -15.53
CA PHE A 42 -0.85 2.94 -14.48
C PHE A 42 0.15 2.79 -13.33
N TRP A 43 1.44 2.70 -13.64
CA TRP A 43 2.51 2.68 -12.65
C TRP A 43 2.57 3.96 -11.81
N VAL A 44 2.34 5.14 -12.41
CA VAL A 44 2.27 6.41 -11.67
C VAL A 44 1.16 6.38 -10.63
N ILE A 45 -0.03 5.87 -10.99
CA ILE A 45 -1.15 5.72 -10.06
C ILE A 45 -0.81 4.70 -8.97
N CYS A 46 -0.19 3.58 -9.31
CA CYS A 46 0.24 2.57 -8.34
C CYS A 46 1.19 3.15 -7.28
N PHE A 47 2.17 3.96 -7.69
CA PHE A 47 3.06 4.64 -6.74
C PHE A 47 2.33 5.63 -5.85
N ALA A 48 1.39 6.40 -6.40
CA ALA A 48 0.57 7.31 -5.60
C ALA A 48 -0.24 6.55 -4.53
N VAL A 49 -0.85 5.42 -4.90
CA VAL A 49 -1.58 4.56 -3.96
C VAL A 49 -0.64 3.94 -2.92
N LEU A 50 0.53 3.45 -3.30
CA LEU A 50 1.51 2.89 -2.35
C LEU A 50 1.92 3.90 -1.28
N VAL A 51 2.16 5.16 -1.67
CA VAL A 51 2.47 6.24 -0.71
C VAL A 51 1.31 6.46 0.25
N LEU A 52 0.07 6.46 -0.24
CA LEU A 52 -1.12 6.62 0.60
C LEU A 52 -1.31 5.46 1.58
N VAL A 53 -1.04 4.22 1.17
CA VAL A 53 -1.16 3.04 2.03
C VAL A 53 -0.08 3.04 3.11
N VAL A 54 1.15 3.44 2.77
CA VAL A 54 2.22 3.64 3.76
C VAL A 54 1.85 4.76 4.74
N TYR A 55 1.27 5.85 4.23
CA TYR A 55 0.80 6.95 5.06
C TYR A 55 -0.32 6.52 6.01
N ASP A 56 -1.29 5.73 5.53
CA ASP A 56 -2.38 5.18 6.35
C ASP A 56 -1.85 4.26 7.46
N TYR A 57 -0.87 3.40 7.15
CA TYR A 57 -0.20 2.57 8.15
C TYR A 57 0.52 3.43 9.20
N TRP A 58 1.19 4.50 8.78
CA TRP A 58 1.83 5.44 9.69
C TRP A 58 0.82 6.17 10.57
N ASP A 59 -0.24 6.72 9.98
CA ASP A 59 -1.27 7.48 10.72
C ASP A 59 -2.00 6.61 11.73
N THR A 60 -2.35 5.39 11.34
CA THR A 60 -3.12 4.46 12.18
C THR A 60 -2.26 3.78 13.24
N CYS A 61 -1.06 3.29 12.89
CA CYS A 61 -0.27 2.44 13.78
C CYS A 61 0.89 3.15 14.51
N LEU A 62 1.37 4.28 13.98
CA LEU A 62 2.54 4.99 14.51
C LEU A 62 2.22 6.38 15.05
N ARG A 63 1.18 7.06 14.55
CA ARG A 63 0.80 8.38 15.06
C ARG A 63 0.17 8.24 16.44
N LYS A 64 0.83 8.81 17.45
CA LYS A 64 0.23 8.99 18.77
C LYS A 64 -0.94 9.97 18.62
N LYS A 65 -2.19 9.50 18.74
CA LYS A 65 -3.31 10.40 18.99
C LYS A 65 -3.01 11.15 20.30
N PRO A 66 -3.00 12.50 20.30
CA PRO A 66 -3.03 13.25 21.55
C PRO A 66 -4.20 12.75 22.38
N SER A 67 -3.94 12.41 23.63
CA SER A 67 -4.98 12.07 24.61
C SER A 67 -5.90 13.29 24.80
N ASP A 68 -7.16 13.16 24.43
CA ASP A 68 -8.26 13.73 25.19
C ASP A 68 -8.71 12.71 26.23
#